data_AF-A0AAP8MHN9-F1
#
_entry.id   AF-A0AAP8MHN9-F1
#
_cell.length_a   1.000
_cell.length_b   1.000
_cell.length_c   1.000
_cell.angle_alpha   90.00
_cell.angle_beta   90.00
_cell.angle_gamma   90.00
#
_symmetry.space_group_name_H-M   'P 1'
#
loop_
_entity.id
_entity.type
_entity.pdbx_description
1 polymer ?
#
loop_
_entity_poly.entity_id
_entity_poly.type
_entity_poly.pdbx_seq_one_letter_code
_entity_poly.pdbx_strand_id
1 'polypeptide(L)'
;MSRTVLGAALVALLGTAVLVTPVFSSEQPSQTSLSADQASESARANALFDDIFDRRIARDPKYQTYLGIKTDYDKWTPISEERYASELAHDKADLASLEGINTDLLDDQTLLSYRLMEQDLQESISDYRWRHHTYPVNQMFGTHSEIPAFLINQHRIASVSDAQAYIARINGVKPLMQQLIEQLQIREHKGVIAPDFVLPHVISDSRNLLVGAPFEGGEPSTLMADFTAKVSALDISDNERNKLLRDAEMALVASFQPAYQDLIVYLENLQEKSTHEASVRKLPDGERFYKNRLARNTTTELTADEIHALGLAEVERIHAEMRVIKDKVGFEGTLQEFMQFMRSDDQFYLPNTDEGREEYLVHARFVLEDMEDRLDALFITKPKAELEVKRVEPFREKSAGKAFYQMPSADGSRPGKYYANLYDMAQMPTYQLEALAYHEGLPGHHMQIAIKQELGDLPKFRRFGGVTAYSEGWGLYSELLPKEIGLYQDPYSDFGRLAMELWRAVRLVVDTGMHAKGWSREASIEFYVSNTPNAEGDAVKMVERHAVMPGQATAYKIGMLKILEERSKAQQALADDFDIREFHEAVLRNGAVPLNVLEEQVDAYITRKRAIAASPEAKPAG
;
A
#
# COMPACT_ATOMS: atom_id res chain seq x y z
N MET A 1 10.04 -46.75 -47.31
CA MET A 1 10.15 -46.21 -48.68
C MET A 1 10.91 -44.88 -48.57
N SER A 2 12.22 -44.90 -48.33
CA SER A 2 13.35 -44.99 -49.29
C SER A 2 13.36 -43.88 -50.34
N ARG A 3 14.31 -42.95 -50.20
CA ARG A 3 14.95 -42.19 -51.30
C ARG A 3 16.44 -41.97 -50.98
N THR A 4 17.30 -42.55 -51.82
CA THR A 4 18.59 -42.05 -52.41
C THR A 4 19.63 -41.42 -51.45
N VAL A 5 20.84 -41.93 -51.16
CA VAL A 5 22.05 -42.32 -51.96
C VAL A 5 22.53 -41.16 -52.89
N LEU A 6 23.73 -40.56 -52.80
CA LEU A 6 25.12 -41.04 -53.05
C LEU A 6 26.13 -39.89 -52.69
N GLY A 7 27.20 -40.07 -51.91
CA GLY A 7 28.61 -40.34 -52.34
C GLY A 7 29.54 -39.11 -52.11
N ALA A 8 30.47 -39.11 -51.13
CA ALA A 8 31.91 -39.48 -51.20
C ALA A 8 32.78 -38.49 -52.04
N ALA A 9 33.98 -38.00 -51.71
CA ALA A 9 35.00 -38.27 -50.69
C ALA A 9 36.14 -37.19 -50.71
N LEU A 10 36.97 -37.15 -49.64
CA LEU A 10 38.42 -36.79 -49.53
C LEU A 10 38.88 -35.32 -49.88
N VAL A 11 39.74 -34.60 -49.14
CA VAL A 11 41.12 -34.88 -48.64
C VAL A 11 41.47 -33.92 -47.47
N ALA A 12 42.35 -34.39 -46.58
CA ALA A 12 42.89 -33.75 -45.36
C ALA A 12 43.86 -32.58 -45.57
N LEU A 13 44.00 -31.71 -44.56
CA LEU A 13 45.30 -31.09 -44.21
C LEU A 13 45.33 -30.60 -42.75
N LEU A 14 46.42 -30.97 -42.08
CA LEU A 14 46.76 -30.69 -40.69
C LEU A 14 46.94 -29.19 -40.41
N GLY A 15 46.40 -28.72 -39.29
CA GLY A 15 46.69 -27.41 -38.71
C GLY A 15 46.77 -27.50 -37.19
N THR A 16 47.94 -27.22 -36.66
CA THR A 16 48.33 -27.21 -35.24
C THR A 16 47.40 -26.39 -34.35
N ALA A 17 46.76 -27.04 -33.36
CA ALA A 17 46.04 -26.35 -32.29
C ALA A 17 47.00 -25.97 -31.15
N VAL A 18 47.26 -24.67 -31.00
CA VAL A 18 47.83 -24.10 -29.77
C VAL A 18 46.71 -24.06 -28.73
N LEU A 19 46.88 -24.79 -27.64
CA LEU A 19 46.02 -24.72 -26.46
C LEU A 19 46.21 -23.35 -25.79
N VAL A 20 45.28 -22.43 -26.05
CA VAL A 20 45.08 -21.24 -25.20
C VAL A 20 44.07 -21.64 -24.14
N THR A 21 44.54 -21.90 -22.93
CA THR A 21 43.69 -22.03 -21.74
C THR A 21 43.13 -20.64 -21.39
N PRO A 22 41.80 -20.44 -21.30
CA PRO A 22 41.27 -19.23 -20.72
C PRO A 22 41.42 -19.36 -19.19
N VAL A 23 42.38 -18.63 -18.63
CA VAL A 23 42.47 -18.38 -17.19
C VAL A 23 41.54 -17.21 -16.89
N PHE A 24 40.26 -17.52 -16.70
CA PHE A 24 39.31 -16.67 -15.96
C PHE A 24 38.40 -17.63 -15.20
N SER A 25 38.92 -18.13 -14.07
CA SER A 25 38.08 -18.72 -13.04
C SER A 25 37.54 -17.54 -12.24
N SER A 26 36.28 -17.19 -12.47
CA SER A 26 35.52 -16.36 -11.55
C SER A 26 35.32 -17.18 -10.28
N GLU A 27 36.12 -16.95 -9.25
CA GLU A 27 35.78 -17.41 -7.90
C GLU A 27 34.48 -16.72 -7.49
N GLN A 28 33.39 -17.49 -7.57
CA GLN A 28 32.18 -17.15 -6.83
C GLN A 28 32.59 -17.07 -5.35
N PRO A 29 32.11 -16.05 -4.59
CA PRO A 29 32.32 -16.03 -3.15
C PRO A 29 31.82 -17.37 -2.60
N SER A 30 32.67 -18.04 -1.81
CA SER A 30 32.36 -19.33 -1.19
C SER A 30 31.06 -19.21 -0.39
N GLN A 31 29.95 -19.64 -0.99
CA GLN A 31 28.74 -19.96 -0.24
C GLN A 31 29.13 -21.14 0.65
N THR A 32 29.28 -20.87 1.94
CA THR A 32 29.41 -21.93 2.94
C THR A 32 28.12 -22.75 2.84
N SER A 33 28.22 -23.97 2.31
CA SER A 33 27.07 -24.87 2.22
C SER A 33 26.52 -25.07 3.64
N LEU A 34 25.23 -24.76 3.84
CA LEU A 34 24.54 -24.95 5.12
C LEU A 34 24.81 -26.36 5.65
N SER A 35 25.00 -26.49 6.97
CA SER A 35 25.06 -27.82 7.57
C SER A 35 23.72 -28.54 7.37
N ALA A 36 23.72 -29.87 7.40
CA ALA A 36 22.47 -30.64 7.27
C ALA A 36 21.46 -30.26 8.35
N ASP A 37 21.94 -29.99 9.56
CA ASP A 37 21.11 -29.56 10.69
C ASP A 37 20.54 -28.16 10.45
N GLN A 38 21.34 -27.22 9.93
CA GLN A 38 20.90 -25.87 9.63
C GLN A 38 19.85 -25.86 8.51
N ALA A 39 20.08 -26.62 7.44
CA ALA A 39 19.11 -26.76 6.35
C ALA A 39 17.80 -27.41 6.82
N SER A 40 17.88 -28.42 7.69
CA SER A 40 16.70 -29.09 8.25
C SER A 40 15.90 -28.17 9.16
N GLU A 41 16.56 -27.41 10.04
CA GLU A 41 15.88 -26.53 10.97
C GLU A 41 15.26 -25.32 10.26
N SER A 42 15.97 -24.74 9.29
CA SER A 42 15.41 -23.69 8.42
C SER A 42 14.17 -24.16 7.67
N ALA A 43 14.21 -25.37 7.08
CA ALA A 43 13.05 -25.93 6.39
C ALA A 43 11.85 -26.12 7.34
N ARG A 44 12.11 -26.56 8.58
CA ARG A 44 11.08 -26.72 9.61
C ARG A 44 10.47 -25.38 10.02
N ALA A 45 11.28 -24.34 10.21
CA ALA A 45 10.82 -23.01 10.55
C ALA A 45 9.98 -22.40 9.41
N ASN A 46 10.44 -22.48 8.16
CA ASN A 46 9.69 -21.99 7.01
C ASN A 46 8.34 -22.72 6.82
N ALA A 47 8.30 -24.04 7.06
CA ALA A 47 7.05 -24.79 7.06
C ALA A 47 6.08 -24.33 8.16
N LEU A 48 6.58 -24.00 9.36
CA LEU A 48 5.77 -23.45 10.44
C LEU A 48 5.22 -22.06 10.08
N PHE A 49 6.02 -21.19 9.46
CA PHE A 49 5.55 -19.86 9.05
C PHE A 49 4.42 -19.94 8.02
N ASP A 50 4.54 -20.86 7.06
CA ASP A 50 3.50 -21.09 6.05
C ASP A 50 2.25 -21.73 6.67
N ASP A 51 2.39 -22.64 7.63
CA ASP A 51 1.26 -23.22 8.37
C ASP A 51 0.50 -22.16 9.20
N ILE A 52 1.21 -21.29 9.92
CA ILE A 52 0.61 -20.16 10.65
C ILE A 52 -0.19 -19.28 9.69
N PHE A 53 0.41 -18.91 8.55
CA PHE A 53 -0.26 -18.13 7.52
C PHE A 53 -1.52 -18.84 7.00
N ASP A 54 -1.40 -20.10 6.55
CA ASP A 54 -2.51 -20.86 5.97
C ASP A 54 -3.66 -21.05 6.98
N ARG A 55 -3.35 -21.29 8.26
CA ARG A 55 -4.35 -21.36 9.34
C ARG A 55 -5.05 -20.02 9.53
N ARG A 56 -4.35 -18.89 9.47
CA ARG A 56 -4.95 -17.54 9.54
C ARG A 56 -5.89 -17.31 8.36
N ILE A 57 -5.46 -17.65 7.14
CA ILE A 57 -6.30 -17.58 5.94
C ILE A 57 -7.55 -18.47 6.06
N ALA A 58 -7.42 -19.70 6.58
CA ALA A 58 -8.53 -20.62 6.75
C ALA A 58 -9.65 -20.07 7.66
N ARG A 59 -9.35 -19.11 8.54
CA ARG A 59 -10.32 -18.46 9.44
C ARG A 59 -10.82 -17.11 8.93
N ASP A 60 -10.41 -16.67 7.74
CA ASP A 60 -10.79 -15.39 7.14
C ASP A 60 -11.34 -15.58 5.71
N PRO A 61 -12.66 -15.87 5.57
CA PRO A 61 -13.31 -16.06 4.28
C PRO A 61 -13.17 -14.88 3.30
N LYS A 62 -13.10 -13.64 3.82
CA LYS A 62 -12.84 -12.47 2.98
C LYS A 62 -11.42 -12.51 2.45
N TYR A 63 -10.43 -12.78 3.30
CA TYR A 63 -9.03 -12.81 2.86
C TYR A 63 -8.72 -13.99 1.94
N GLN A 64 -9.38 -15.15 2.13
CA GLN A 64 -9.41 -16.23 1.14
C GLN A 64 -9.81 -15.71 -0.25
N THR A 65 -10.88 -14.91 -0.33
CA THR A 65 -11.35 -14.35 -1.61
C THR A 65 -10.35 -13.41 -2.25
N TYR A 66 -9.67 -12.56 -1.46
CA TYR A 66 -8.59 -11.71 -1.97
C TYR A 66 -7.43 -12.51 -2.57
N LEU A 67 -7.14 -13.69 -2.01
CA LEU A 67 -6.14 -14.63 -2.53
C LEU A 67 -6.67 -15.54 -3.66
N GLY A 68 -7.94 -15.40 -4.05
CA GLY A 68 -8.56 -16.25 -5.08
C GLY A 68 -8.98 -17.64 -4.60
N ILE A 69 -8.94 -17.89 -3.29
CA ILE A 69 -9.36 -19.15 -2.65
C ILE A 69 -10.89 -19.13 -2.45
N LYS A 70 -11.57 -20.18 -2.90
CA LYS A 70 -13.04 -20.29 -2.91
C LYS A 70 -13.62 -21.27 -1.87
N THR A 71 -12.85 -21.65 -0.84
CA THR A 71 -13.28 -22.64 0.16
C THR A 71 -14.50 -22.17 0.97
N ASP A 72 -14.48 -20.94 1.48
CA ASP A 72 -15.60 -20.32 2.21
C ASP A 72 -16.22 -19.14 1.42
N TYR A 73 -16.41 -19.34 0.12
CA TYR A 73 -16.77 -18.27 -0.82
C TYR A 73 -18.14 -17.63 -0.58
N ASP A 74 -18.99 -18.32 0.18
CA ASP A 74 -20.34 -17.93 0.57
C ASP A 74 -20.40 -17.22 1.94
N LYS A 75 -19.27 -17.10 2.66
CA LYS A 75 -19.22 -16.55 4.02
C LYS A 75 -18.56 -15.18 4.09
N TRP A 76 -18.92 -14.45 5.15
CA TRP A 76 -18.22 -13.26 5.62
C TRP A 76 -17.32 -13.60 6.80
N THR A 77 -16.22 -12.86 6.95
CA THR A 77 -15.39 -12.90 8.15
C THR A 77 -16.17 -12.27 9.31
N PRO A 78 -16.42 -12.99 10.43
CA PRO A 78 -17.15 -12.45 11.56
C PRO A 78 -16.44 -11.25 12.22
N ILE A 79 -17.21 -10.33 12.80
CA ILE A 79 -16.73 -9.13 13.52
C ILE A 79 -17.27 -9.08 14.96
N SER A 80 -17.13 -10.19 15.69
CA SER A 80 -17.64 -10.34 17.06
C SER A 80 -16.54 -10.37 18.12
N GLU A 81 -16.90 -10.17 19.40
CA GLU A 81 -15.94 -10.28 20.52
C GLU A 81 -15.37 -11.71 20.63
N GLU A 82 -16.16 -12.74 20.33
CA GLU A 82 -15.70 -14.13 20.30
C GLU A 82 -14.62 -14.34 19.24
N ARG A 83 -14.79 -13.74 18.05
CA ARG A 83 -13.78 -13.78 16.99
C ARG A 83 -12.48 -13.13 17.47
N TYR A 84 -12.56 -11.93 18.03
CA TYR A 84 -11.37 -11.22 18.52
C TYR A 84 -10.66 -12.00 19.64
N ALA A 85 -11.40 -12.57 20.58
CA ALA A 85 -10.83 -13.40 21.64
C ALA A 85 -10.18 -14.68 21.09
N SER A 86 -10.79 -15.30 20.09
CA SER A 86 -10.24 -16.49 19.42
C SER A 86 -8.93 -16.17 18.68
N GLU A 87 -8.87 -15.05 17.95
CA GLU A 87 -7.62 -14.64 17.29
C GLU A 87 -6.50 -14.34 18.28
N LEU A 88 -6.80 -13.67 19.39
CA LEU A 88 -5.80 -13.49 20.45
C LEU A 88 -5.27 -14.84 20.97
N ALA A 89 -6.15 -15.85 21.12
CA ALA A 89 -5.73 -17.17 21.58
C ALA A 89 -4.87 -17.88 20.53
N HIS A 90 -5.21 -17.74 19.25
CA HIS A 90 -4.40 -18.27 18.14
C HIS A 90 -3.03 -17.59 18.06
N ASP A 91 -2.95 -16.26 18.11
CA ASP A 91 -1.68 -15.54 18.05
C ASP A 91 -0.76 -15.94 19.20
N LYS A 92 -1.31 -16.14 20.42
CA LYS A 92 -0.54 -16.65 21.56
C LYS A 92 -0.03 -18.08 21.37
N ALA A 93 -0.86 -18.94 20.79
CA ALA A 93 -0.46 -20.32 20.51
C ALA A 93 0.62 -20.37 19.41
N ASP A 94 0.49 -19.52 18.39
CA ASP A 94 1.45 -19.39 17.30
C ASP A 94 2.78 -18.84 17.82
N LEU A 95 2.76 -17.83 18.68
CA LEU A 95 3.97 -17.31 19.34
C LEU A 95 4.67 -18.39 20.18
N ALA A 96 3.91 -19.16 20.96
CA ALA A 96 4.48 -20.27 21.73
C ALA A 96 5.06 -21.37 20.83
N SER A 97 4.49 -21.59 19.64
CA SER A 97 5.03 -22.57 18.68
C SER A 97 6.39 -22.16 18.10
N LEU A 98 6.67 -20.85 18.02
CA LEU A 98 7.97 -20.32 17.58
C LEU A 98 9.10 -20.68 18.56
N GLU A 99 8.83 -20.73 19.87
CA GLU A 99 9.83 -21.09 20.90
C GLU A 99 10.42 -22.50 20.67
N GLY A 100 9.74 -23.34 19.90
CA GLY A 100 10.24 -24.65 19.51
C GLY A 100 11.32 -24.63 18.44
N ILE A 101 11.57 -23.51 17.75
CA ILE A 101 12.61 -23.34 16.72
C ILE A 101 13.96 -22.97 17.37
N ASN A 102 15.02 -23.70 17.03
CA ASN A 102 16.37 -23.36 17.41
C ASN A 102 16.96 -22.31 16.47
N THR A 103 16.95 -21.05 16.91
CA THR A 103 17.42 -19.91 16.10
C THR A 103 18.91 -19.97 15.75
N ASP A 104 19.73 -20.67 16.52
CA ASP A 104 21.18 -20.82 16.25
C ASP A 104 21.46 -21.73 15.04
N LEU A 105 20.46 -22.49 14.62
CA LEU A 105 20.52 -23.39 13.45
C LEU A 105 19.69 -22.84 12.28
N LEU A 106 19.35 -21.56 12.25
CA LEU A 106 18.70 -20.95 11.09
C LEU A 106 19.74 -20.33 10.15
N ASP A 107 19.46 -20.39 8.85
CA ASP A 107 20.11 -19.47 7.91
C ASP A 107 19.62 -18.02 8.11
N ASP A 108 20.40 -17.06 7.61
CA ASP A 108 20.13 -15.64 7.79
C ASP A 108 18.72 -15.22 7.34
N GLN A 109 18.22 -15.81 6.25
CA GLN A 109 16.93 -15.44 5.67
C GLN A 109 15.76 -15.99 6.48
N THR A 110 15.92 -17.20 7.01
CA THR A 110 14.95 -17.86 7.87
C THR A 110 14.94 -17.21 9.25
N LEU A 111 16.11 -16.83 9.80
CA LEU A 111 16.22 -16.08 11.04
C LEU A 111 15.54 -14.71 10.95
N LEU A 112 15.71 -14.00 9.84
CA LEU A 112 14.98 -12.75 9.59
C LEU A 112 13.46 -13.01 9.58
N SER A 113 13.02 -14.07 8.92
CA SER A 113 11.60 -14.42 8.86
C SER A 113 11.04 -14.79 10.24
N TYR A 114 11.82 -15.51 11.06
CA TYR A 114 11.49 -15.80 12.46
C TYR A 114 11.23 -14.50 13.24
N ARG A 115 12.18 -13.56 13.19
CA ARG A 115 12.08 -12.28 13.93
C ARG A 115 10.89 -11.45 13.49
N LEU A 116 10.59 -11.42 12.19
CA LEU A 116 9.43 -10.69 11.66
C LEU A 116 8.10 -11.30 12.10
N MET A 117 7.99 -12.64 12.09
CA MET A 117 6.79 -13.34 12.57
C MET A 117 6.61 -13.16 14.08
N GLU A 118 7.69 -13.30 14.86
CA GLU A 118 7.68 -13.09 16.30
C GLU A 118 7.21 -11.67 16.63
N GLN A 119 7.77 -10.67 15.94
CA GLN A 119 7.33 -9.28 16.08
C GLN A 119 5.83 -9.14 15.74
N ASP A 120 5.36 -9.59 14.56
CA ASP A 120 3.93 -9.47 14.17
C ASP A 120 2.98 -10.07 15.23
N LEU A 121 3.32 -11.25 15.75
CA LEU A 121 2.51 -11.94 16.77
C LEU A 121 2.52 -11.18 18.11
N GLN A 122 3.69 -10.75 18.58
CA GLN A 122 3.81 -9.94 19.81
C GLN A 122 3.02 -8.64 19.69
N GLU A 123 3.12 -7.98 18.54
CA GLU A 123 2.40 -6.74 18.24
C GLU A 123 0.89 -6.96 18.25
N SER A 124 0.40 -7.99 17.54
CA SER A 124 -1.03 -8.36 17.50
C SER A 124 -1.58 -8.66 18.90
N ILE A 125 -0.87 -9.45 19.70
CA ILE A 125 -1.24 -9.78 21.08
C ILE A 125 -1.31 -8.50 21.94
N SER A 126 -0.32 -7.62 21.81
CA SER A 126 -0.27 -6.36 22.57
C SER A 126 -1.39 -5.39 22.16
N ASP A 127 -1.76 -5.39 20.89
CA ASP A 127 -2.73 -4.47 20.30
C ASP A 127 -4.19 -4.87 20.61
N TYR A 128 -4.44 -6.10 21.08
CA TYR A 128 -5.78 -6.57 21.47
C TYR A 128 -6.50 -5.64 22.48
N ARG A 129 -5.74 -4.96 23.36
CA ARG A 129 -6.30 -3.98 24.30
C ARG A 129 -6.92 -2.76 23.60
N TRP A 130 -6.44 -2.42 22.41
CA TRP A 130 -6.82 -1.26 21.60
C TRP A 130 -7.89 -1.58 20.56
N ARG A 131 -8.40 -2.82 20.49
CA ARG A 131 -9.38 -3.25 19.47
C ARG A 131 -10.64 -2.37 19.39
N HIS A 132 -10.95 -1.66 20.47
CA HIS A 132 -12.10 -0.77 20.61
C HIS A 132 -11.77 0.73 20.41
N HIS A 133 -10.53 1.08 20.07
CA HIS A 133 -10.05 2.45 19.85
C HIS A 133 -10.08 2.86 18.37
N THR A 134 -11.00 2.28 17.61
CA THR A 134 -11.16 2.51 16.17
C THR A 134 -12.60 2.90 15.87
N TYR A 135 -12.83 3.49 14.69
CA TYR A 135 -14.17 3.77 14.17
C TYR A 135 -14.50 2.77 13.05
N PRO A 136 -15.30 1.70 13.32
CA PRO A 136 -15.60 0.64 12.35
C PRO A 136 -16.34 1.11 11.09
N VAL A 137 -16.91 2.31 11.16
CA VAL A 137 -17.50 3.04 10.04
C VAL A 137 -16.93 4.45 10.00
N ASN A 138 -16.41 4.86 8.85
CA ASN A 138 -15.98 6.22 8.56
C ASN A 138 -15.93 6.43 7.03
N GLN A 139 -15.70 7.67 6.59
CA GLN A 139 -15.69 8.07 5.19
C GLN A 139 -14.49 7.54 4.38
N MET A 140 -13.41 7.09 5.04
CA MET A 140 -12.22 6.55 4.37
C MET A 140 -12.34 5.04 4.12
N PHE A 141 -12.89 4.32 5.09
CA PHE A 141 -13.14 2.88 5.04
C PHE A 141 -14.19 2.50 6.09
N GLY A 142 -14.74 1.29 5.97
CA GLY A 142 -15.55 0.71 7.02
C GLY A 142 -16.44 -0.39 6.47
N THR A 143 -17.02 -1.19 7.36
CA THR A 143 -17.81 -2.36 6.95
C THR A 143 -18.96 -1.98 6.00
N HIS A 144 -19.62 -0.83 6.24
CA HIS A 144 -20.70 -0.30 5.41
C HIS A 144 -20.31 -0.05 3.93
N SER A 145 -19.10 0.45 3.64
CA SER A 145 -18.62 0.71 2.28
C SER A 145 -17.83 -0.47 1.71
N GLU A 146 -17.20 -1.26 2.57
CA GLU A 146 -16.41 -2.43 2.17
C GLU A 146 -17.27 -3.56 1.62
N ILE A 147 -18.45 -3.84 2.19
CA ILE A 147 -19.35 -4.91 1.71
C ILE A 147 -19.62 -4.81 0.21
N PRO A 148 -20.14 -3.69 -0.32
CA PRO A 148 -20.41 -3.57 -1.76
C PRO A 148 -19.12 -3.54 -2.58
N ALA A 149 -18.09 -2.84 -2.10
CA ALA A 149 -16.81 -2.78 -2.80
C ALA A 149 -16.18 -4.18 -2.97
N PHE A 150 -16.26 -5.02 -1.94
CA PHE A 150 -15.75 -6.39 -1.96
C PHE A 150 -16.56 -7.29 -2.90
N LEU A 151 -17.89 -7.24 -2.84
CA LEU A 151 -18.76 -8.02 -3.74
C LEU A 151 -18.52 -7.65 -5.21
N ILE A 152 -18.44 -6.36 -5.52
CA ILE A 152 -18.24 -5.88 -6.89
C ILE A 152 -16.84 -6.22 -7.40
N ASN A 153 -15.79 -5.91 -6.62
CA ASN A 153 -14.43 -5.94 -7.13
C ASN A 153 -13.68 -7.25 -6.87
N GLN A 154 -14.07 -8.03 -5.85
CA GLN A 154 -13.32 -9.21 -5.41
C GLN A 154 -14.10 -10.52 -5.62
N HIS A 155 -15.42 -10.52 -5.48
CA HIS A 155 -16.23 -11.70 -5.73
C HIS A 155 -16.49 -11.90 -7.23
N ARG A 156 -15.79 -12.87 -7.81
CA ARG A 156 -15.90 -13.30 -9.21
C ARG A 156 -17.00 -14.35 -9.36
N ILE A 157 -17.84 -14.20 -10.38
CA ILE A 157 -18.85 -15.19 -10.74
C ILE A 157 -18.43 -15.83 -12.07
N ALA A 158 -17.89 -17.05 -12.01
CA ALA A 158 -17.50 -17.84 -13.18
C ALA A 158 -18.34 -19.12 -13.35
N SER A 159 -19.27 -19.35 -12.42
CA SER A 159 -20.12 -20.54 -12.37
C SER A 159 -21.41 -20.24 -11.60
N VAL A 160 -22.38 -21.14 -11.71
CA VAL A 160 -23.64 -21.07 -10.94
C VAL A 160 -23.37 -21.13 -9.43
N SER A 161 -22.43 -21.95 -8.97
CA SER A 161 -22.05 -22.02 -7.55
C SER A 161 -21.43 -20.72 -7.04
N ASP A 162 -20.66 -20.01 -7.88
CA ASP A 162 -20.16 -18.69 -7.51
C ASP A 162 -21.30 -17.67 -7.38
N ALA A 163 -22.27 -17.68 -8.31
CA ALA A 163 -23.43 -16.80 -8.23
C ALA A 163 -24.25 -17.06 -6.95
N GLN A 164 -24.42 -18.33 -6.58
CA GLN A 164 -25.07 -18.74 -5.33
C GLN A 164 -24.28 -18.28 -4.10
N ALA A 165 -22.95 -18.37 -4.12
CA ALA A 165 -22.09 -17.88 -3.05
C ALA A 165 -22.16 -16.35 -2.90
N TYR A 166 -22.25 -15.60 -4.00
CA TYR A 166 -22.51 -14.15 -3.97
C TYR A 166 -23.85 -13.86 -3.29
N ILE A 167 -24.93 -14.55 -3.69
CA ILE A 167 -26.27 -14.41 -3.08
C ILE A 167 -26.22 -14.76 -1.58
N ALA A 168 -25.50 -15.82 -1.21
CA ALA A 168 -25.31 -16.20 0.19
C ALA A 168 -24.60 -15.10 0.99
N ARG A 169 -23.60 -14.42 0.41
CA ARG A 169 -22.99 -13.24 1.02
C ARG A 169 -23.97 -12.07 1.13
N ILE A 170 -24.82 -11.79 0.13
CA ILE A 170 -25.88 -10.76 0.27
C ILE A 170 -26.78 -11.10 1.46
N ASN A 171 -27.20 -12.37 1.61
CA ASN A 171 -27.97 -12.80 2.76
C ASN A 171 -27.20 -12.68 4.08
N GLY A 172 -25.90 -12.97 4.07
CA GLY A 172 -25.00 -12.82 5.20
C GLY A 172 -24.73 -11.37 5.62
N VAL A 173 -25.13 -10.36 4.84
CA VAL A 173 -24.96 -8.95 5.22
C VAL A 173 -25.77 -8.62 6.48
N LYS A 174 -26.97 -9.17 6.64
CA LYS A 174 -27.81 -8.90 7.82
C LYS A 174 -27.15 -9.30 9.14
N PRO A 175 -26.73 -10.56 9.35
CA PRO A 175 -26.04 -10.93 10.58
C PRO A 175 -24.69 -10.22 10.74
N LEU A 176 -23.95 -9.95 9.66
CA LEU A 176 -22.70 -9.19 9.73
C LEU A 176 -22.94 -7.75 10.22
N MET A 177 -23.96 -7.08 9.70
CA MET A 177 -24.32 -5.71 10.08
C MET A 177 -24.83 -5.63 11.52
N GLN A 178 -25.54 -6.66 11.98
CA GLN A 178 -25.90 -6.76 13.40
C GLN A 178 -24.65 -6.80 14.28
N GLN A 179 -23.65 -7.63 13.94
CA GLN A 179 -22.37 -7.64 14.66
C GLN A 179 -21.67 -6.28 14.58
N LEU A 180 -21.74 -5.57 13.45
CA LEU A 180 -21.21 -4.20 13.34
C LEU A 180 -21.88 -3.25 14.33
N ILE A 181 -23.21 -3.26 14.42
CA ILE A 181 -23.97 -2.43 15.35
C ILE A 181 -23.62 -2.78 16.80
N GLU A 182 -23.50 -4.06 17.14
CA GLU A 182 -23.05 -4.52 18.46
C GLU A 182 -21.63 -3.98 18.77
N GLN A 183 -20.72 -4.01 17.79
CA GLN A 183 -19.37 -3.44 17.92
C GLN A 183 -19.38 -1.91 18.10
N LEU A 184 -20.30 -1.21 17.44
CA LEU A 184 -20.48 0.23 17.62
C LEU A 184 -21.05 0.54 19.01
N GLN A 185 -22.02 -0.24 19.49
CA GLN A 185 -22.59 -0.10 20.84
C GLN A 185 -21.53 -0.30 21.93
N ILE A 186 -20.65 -1.30 21.79
CA ILE A 186 -19.53 -1.51 22.73
C ILE A 186 -18.63 -0.28 22.79
N ARG A 187 -18.33 0.33 21.63
CA ARG A 187 -17.50 1.53 21.52
C ARG A 187 -18.19 2.77 22.08
N GLU A 188 -19.48 2.93 21.79
CA GLU A 188 -20.34 3.96 22.37
C GLU A 188 -20.32 3.90 23.90
N HIS A 189 -20.50 2.72 24.50
CA HIS A 189 -20.42 2.53 25.95
C HIS A 189 -19.04 2.84 26.54
N LYS A 190 -17.98 2.74 25.74
CA LYS A 190 -16.60 3.12 26.11
C LYS A 190 -16.29 4.59 25.84
N GLY A 191 -17.22 5.37 25.27
CA GLY A 191 -16.98 6.75 24.86
C GLY A 191 -16.13 6.89 23.58
N VAL A 192 -16.00 5.82 22.79
CA VAL A 192 -15.30 5.84 21.50
C VAL A 192 -16.33 6.08 20.40
N ILE A 193 -16.61 7.35 20.14
CA ILE A 193 -17.57 7.79 19.11
C ILE A 193 -16.84 8.62 18.07
N ALA A 194 -17.12 8.34 16.79
CA ALA A 194 -16.55 9.10 15.68
C ALA A 194 -16.93 10.58 15.78
N PRO A 195 -16.08 11.51 15.30
CA PRO A 195 -16.43 12.93 15.27
C PRO A 195 -17.70 13.23 14.47
N ASP A 196 -18.37 14.33 14.80
CA ASP A 196 -19.67 14.71 14.22
C ASP A 196 -19.64 14.94 12.70
N PHE A 197 -18.50 15.33 12.15
CA PHE A 197 -18.29 15.47 10.71
C PHE A 197 -18.11 14.14 9.97
N VAL A 198 -17.85 13.02 10.66
CA VAL A 198 -17.65 11.71 10.02
C VAL A 198 -18.96 11.00 9.72
N LEU A 199 -19.88 10.97 10.68
CA LEU A 199 -21.12 10.19 10.60
C LEU A 199 -22.07 10.61 9.45
N PRO A 200 -22.23 11.90 9.09
CA PRO A 200 -23.03 12.31 7.94
C PRO A 200 -22.59 11.66 6.63
N HIS A 201 -21.28 11.51 6.41
CA HIS A 201 -20.75 10.84 5.22
C HIS A 201 -21.16 9.35 5.19
N VAL A 202 -20.97 8.65 6.30
CA VAL A 202 -21.33 7.23 6.45
C VAL A 202 -22.83 7.01 6.21
N ILE A 203 -23.68 7.87 6.76
CA ILE A 203 -25.14 7.80 6.59
C ILE A 203 -25.52 8.07 5.14
N SER A 204 -24.94 9.10 4.52
CA SER A 204 -25.16 9.41 3.11
C SER A 204 -24.78 8.25 2.21
N ASP A 205 -23.59 7.68 2.39
CA ASP A 205 -23.11 6.54 1.60
C ASP A 205 -23.98 5.30 1.80
N SER A 206 -24.40 5.05 3.04
CA SER A 206 -25.32 3.95 3.37
C SER A 206 -26.69 4.10 2.69
N ARG A 207 -27.23 5.33 2.63
CA ARG A 207 -28.48 5.62 1.91
C ARG A 207 -28.32 5.47 0.40
N ASN A 208 -27.20 5.92 -0.16
CA ASN A 208 -26.93 5.80 -1.58
C ASN A 208 -26.88 4.35 -2.06
N LEU A 209 -26.48 3.41 -1.21
CA LEU A 209 -26.50 1.97 -1.52
C LEU A 209 -27.92 1.38 -1.62
N LEU A 210 -28.95 2.11 -1.18
CA LEU A 210 -30.35 1.72 -1.23
C LEU A 210 -31.13 2.37 -2.39
N VAL A 211 -30.45 3.10 -3.27
CA VAL A 211 -31.07 3.74 -4.44
C VAL A 211 -31.16 2.76 -5.62
N GLY A 212 -32.31 2.72 -6.30
CA GLY A 212 -32.56 1.89 -7.48
C GLY A 212 -33.15 0.50 -7.19
N ALA A 213 -33.46 -0.26 -8.23
CA ALA A 213 -34.08 -1.58 -8.11
C ALA A 213 -33.11 -2.61 -7.49
N PRO A 214 -33.55 -3.50 -6.59
CA PRO A 214 -34.95 -3.80 -6.24
C PRO A 214 -35.53 -2.98 -5.06
N PHE A 215 -34.79 -2.02 -4.49
CA PHE A 215 -35.22 -1.27 -3.31
C PHE A 215 -36.29 -0.22 -3.64
N GLU A 216 -36.08 0.48 -4.74
CA GLU A 216 -36.97 1.49 -5.31
C GLU A 216 -37.24 1.18 -6.79
N GLY A 217 -38.20 1.85 -7.41
CA GLY A 217 -38.40 1.75 -8.87
C GLY A 217 -37.33 2.50 -9.65
N GLY A 218 -36.99 2.05 -10.86
CA GLY A 218 -36.04 2.72 -11.75
C GLY A 218 -34.89 1.81 -12.19
N GLU A 219 -33.74 2.43 -12.47
CA GLU A 219 -32.52 1.71 -12.85
C GLU A 219 -32.06 0.73 -11.74
N PRO A 220 -31.37 -0.36 -12.09
CA PRO A 220 -30.83 -1.28 -11.09
C PRO A 220 -29.89 -0.58 -10.11
N SER A 221 -30.04 -0.88 -8.82
CA SER A 221 -29.07 -0.52 -7.79
C SER A 221 -27.68 -1.06 -8.13
N THR A 222 -26.63 -0.45 -7.57
CA THR A 222 -25.24 -0.77 -7.93
C THR A 222 -24.91 -2.27 -7.82
N LEU A 223 -25.36 -2.93 -6.74
CA LEU A 223 -25.15 -4.37 -6.57
C LEU A 223 -25.99 -5.21 -7.52
N MET A 224 -27.24 -4.81 -7.80
CA MET A 224 -28.08 -5.53 -8.75
C MET A 224 -27.52 -5.41 -10.18
N ALA A 225 -27.01 -4.25 -10.56
CA ALA A 225 -26.34 -4.03 -11.85
C ALA A 225 -25.09 -4.92 -12.00
N ASP A 226 -24.20 -4.93 -10.99
CA ASP A 226 -23.00 -5.77 -10.96
C ASP A 226 -23.35 -7.26 -11.07
N PHE A 227 -24.27 -7.74 -10.23
CA PHE A 227 -24.68 -9.14 -10.23
C PHE A 227 -25.32 -9.54 -11.57
N THR A 228 -26.18 -8.68 -12.12
CA THR A 228 -26.81 -8.92 -13.44
C THR A 228 -25.77 -9.03 -14.54
N ALA A 229 -24.79 -8.13 -14.60
CA ALA A 229 -23.73 -8.16 -15.59
C ALA A 229 -22.89 -9.44 -15.48
N LYS A 230 -22.48 -9.81 -14.26
CA LYS A 230 -21.70 -11.02 -13.99
C LYS A 230 -22.45 -12.30 -14.35
N VAL A 231 -23.71 -12.43 -13.94
CA VAL A 231 -24.52 -13.61 -14.27
C VAL A 231 -24.81 -13.67 -15.78
N SER A 232 -25.04 -12.53 -16.44
CA SER A 232 -25.28 -12.45 -17.90
C SER A 232 -24.12 -13.00 -18.73
N ALA A 233 -22.89 -12.94 -18.21
CA ALA A 233 -21.70 -13.49 -18.84
C ALA A 233 -21.58 -15.04 -18.73
N LEU A 234 -22.42 -15.70 -17.92
CA LEU A 234 -22.43 -17.15 -17.79
C LEU A 234 -23.17 -17.83 -18.95
N ASP A 235 -22.61 -18.94 -19.43
CA ASP A 235 -23.26 -19.86 -20.38
C ASP A 235 -24.22 -20.80 -19.64
N ILE A 236 -25.43 -20.30 -19.34
CA ILE A 236 -26.50 -20.99 -18.62
C ILE A 236 -27.86 -20.71 -19.26
N SER A 237 -28.85 -21.55 -18.96
CA SER A 237 -30.22 -21.37 -19.47
C SER A 237 -30.89 -20.10 -18.95
N ASP A 238 -31.81 -19.52 -19.72
CA ASP A 238 -32.59 -18.34 -19.31
C ASP A 238 -33.38 -18.59 -18.03
N ASN A 239 -33.87 -19.82 -17.82
CA ASN A 239 -34.59 -20.18 -16.59
C ASN A 239 -33.67 -20.11 -15.35
N GLU A 240 -32.45 -20.64 -15.48
CA GLU A 240 -31.46 -20.61 -14.39
C GLU A 240 -30.95 -19.18 -14.14
N ARG A 241 -30.70 -18.42 -15.20
CA ARG A 241 -30.36 -16.99 -15.14
C ARG A 241 -31.44 -16.19 -14.40
N ASN A 242 -32.70 -16.33 -14.82
CA ASN A 242 -33.84 -15.63 -14.20
C ASN A 242 -34.06 -16.05 -12.75
N LYS A 243 -33.77 -17.32 -12.42
CA LYS A 243 -33.79 -17.79 -11.03
C LYS A 243 -32.72 -17.09 -10.19
N LEU A 244 -31.46 -17.04 -10.65
CA LEU A 244 -30.38 -16.37 -9.93
C LEU A 244 -30.66 -14.88 -9.73
N LEU A 245 -31.18 -14.19 -10.75
CA LEU A 245 -31.56 -12.77 -10.65
C LEU A 245 -32.65 -12.56 -9.59
N ARG A 246 -33.70 -13.39 -9.60
CA ARG A 246 -34.77 -13.31 -8.59
C ARG A 246 -34.27 -13.62 -7.18
N ASP A 247 -33.42 -14.63 -7.03
CA ASP A 247 -32.85 -15.01 -5.73
C ASP A 247 -31.94 -13.88 -5.19
N ALA A 248 -31.21 -13.17 -6.06
CA ALA A 248 -30.44 -11.99 -5.69
C ALA A 248 -31.33 -10.79 -5.30
N GLU A 249 -32.38 -10.50 -6.07
CA GLU A 249 -33.37 -9.46 -5.72
C GLU A 249 -33.98 -9.71 -4.34
N MET A 250 -34.38 -10.97 -4.08
CA MET A 250 -34.92 -11.38 -2.78
C MET A 250 -33.89 -11.19 -1.66
N ALA A 251 -32.62 -11.56 -1.88
CA ALA A 251 -31.57 -11.38 -0.88
C ALA A 251 -31.29 -9.89 -0.59
N LEU A 252 -31.32 -9.04 -1.63
CA LEU A 252 -31.16 -7.59 -1.49
C LEU A 252 -32.30 -7.00 -0.63
N VAL A 253 -33.56 -7.32 -0.94
CA VAL A 253 -34.71 -6.77 -0.21
C VAL A 253 -34.85 -7.36 1.20
N ALA A 254 -34.64 -8.68 1.37
CA ALA A 254 -34.91 -9.36 2.64
C ALA A 254 -33.76 -9.25 3.65
N SER A 255 -32.53 -9.05 3.18
CA SER A 255 -31.32 -9.07 4.02
C SER A 255 -30.53 -7.76 3.93
N PHE A 256 -30.15 -7.33 2.73
CA PHE A 256 -29.29 -6.15 2.56
C PHE A 256 -29.98 -4.85 2.96
N GLN A 257 -31.17 -4.59 2.43
CA GLN A 257 -31.93 -3.36 2.70
C GLN A 257 -32.21 -3.13 4.19
N PRO A 258 -32.81 -4.09 4.94
CA PRO A 258 -33.06 -3.87 6.37
C PRO A 258 -31.75 -3.71 7.17
N ALA A 259 -30.68 -4.41 6.79
CA ALA A 259 -29.39 -4.27 7.48
C ALA A 259 -28.84 -2.82 7.40
N TYR A 260 -28.88 -2.20 6.22
CA TYR A 260 -28.45 -0.82 6.06
C TYR A 260 -29.41 0.17 6.70
N GLN A 261 -30.72 -0.09 6.66
CA GLN A 261 -31.70 0.74 7.38
C GLN A 261 -31.46 0.73 8.89
N ASP A 262 -31.20 -0.45 9.48
CA ASP A 262 -30.87 -0.59 10.90
C ASP A 262 -29.58 0.17 11.25
N LEU A 263 -28.55 0.06 10.40
CA LEU A 263 -27.32 0.83 10.56
C LEU A 263 -27.58 2.34 10.51
N ILE A 264 -28.32 2.83 9.50
CA ILE A 264 -28.64 4.25 9.34
C ILE A 264 -29.34 4.78 10.59
N VAL A 265 -30.38 4.09 11.08
CA VAL A 265 -31.11 4.49 12.29
C VAL A 265 -30.18 4.51 13.50
N TYR A 266 -29.32 3.51 13.67
CA TYR A 266 -28.36 3.50 14.76
C TYR A 266 -27.38 4.69 14.68
N LEU A 267 -26.84 4.98 13.49
CA LEU A 267 -25.90 6.07 13.30
C LEU A 267 -26.54 7.45 13.48
N GLU A 268 -27.78 7.66 13.03
CA GLU A 268 -28.54 8.89 13.27
C GLU A 268 -28.70 9.16 14.77
N ASN A 269 -29.01 8.13 15.56
CA ASN A 269 -29.07 8.25 17.02
C ASN A 269 -27.68 8.50 17.63
N LEU A 270 -26.64 7.86 17.10
CA LEU A 270 -25.26 8.04 17.57
C LEU A 270 -24.75 9.46 17.30
N GLN A 271 -25.20 10.12 16.22
CA GLN A 271 -24.85 11.50 15.90
C GLN A 271 -25.18 12.47 17.03
N GLU A 272 -26.28 12.26 17.76
CA GLU A 272 -26.67 13.10 18.90
C GLU A 272 -25.64 13.07 20.06
N LYS A 273 -24.80 12.02 20.10
CA LYS A 273 -23.75 11.82 21.11
C LYS A 273 -22.34 12.12 20.58
N SER A 274 -22.21 12.36 19.28
CA SER A 274 -20.94 12.69 18.64
C SER A 274 -20.50 14.11 18.99
N THR A 275 -19.18 14.34 18.95
CA THR A 275 -18.57 15.64 19.28
C THR A 275 -17.67 16.10 18.14
N HIS A 276 -17.45 17.40 18.04
CA HIS A 276 -16.52 17.97 17.07
C HIS A 276 -15.03 17.65 17.32
N GLU A 277 -14.68 17.17 18.52
CA GLU A 277 -13.30 16.80 18.86
C GLU A 277 -12.77 15.67 17.96
N ALA A 278 -11.76 15.99 17.16
CA ALA A 278 -11.13 15.10 16.19
C ALA A 278 -10.01 14.25 16.83
N SER A 279 -9.47 14.70 17.96
CA SER A 279 -8.31 14.09 18.60
C SER A 279 -8.63 12.78 19.30
N VAL A 280 -7.77 11.77 19.15
CA VAL A 280 -7.83 10.54 19.94
C VAL A 280 -7.60 10.76 21.43
N ARG A 281 -7.16 11.95 21.86
CA ARG A 281 -7.08 12.34 23.28
C ARG A 281 -8.42 12.26 24.00
N LYS A 282 -9.54 12.38 23.26
CA LYS A 282 -10.89 12.21 23.82
C LYS A 282 -11.20 10.75 24.19
N LEU A 283 -10.44 9.79 23.65
CA LEU A 283 -10.66 8.37 23.88
C LEU A 283 -10.05 7.94 25.23
N PRO A 284 -10.58 6.89 25.88
CA PRO A 284 -9.95 6.31 27.06
C PRO A 284 -8.49 5.94 26.79
N ASP A 285 -7.54 6.27 27.68
CA ASP A 285 -6.09 6.04 27.45
C ASP A 285 -5.56 6.61 26.10
N GLY A 286 -6.19 7.67 25.56
CA GLY A 286 -5.96 8.20 24.22
C GLY A 286 -4.50 8.53 23.87
N GLU A 287 -3.74 9.07 24.82
CA GLU A 287 -2.31 9.37 24.64
C GLU A 287 -1.47 8.09 24.45
N ARG A 288 -1.72 7.06 25.26
CA ARG A 288 -1.04 5.77 25.15
C ARG A 288 -1.44 5.03 23.88
N PHE A 289 -2.71 5.13 23.50
CA PHE A 289 -3.18 4.61 22.22
C PHE A 289 -2.47 5.31 21.06
N TYR A 290 -2.39 6.65 21.07
CA TYR A 290 -1.71 7.41 20.01
C TYR A 290 -0.22 7.08 19.92
N LYS A 291 0.49 6.96 21.06
CA LYS A 291 1.88 6.50 21.07
C LYS A 291 2.02 5.12 20.41
N ASN A 292 1.14 4.18 20.73
CA ASN A 292 1.13 2.87 20.10
C ASN A 292 0.82 2.96 18.59
N ARG A 293 -0.11 3.83 18.16
CA ARG A 293 -0.39 4.05 16.74
C ARG A 293 0.80 4.65 15.99
N LEU A 294 1.53 5.59 16.58
CA LEU A 294 2.78 6.10 16.00
C LEU A 294 3.78 4.95 15.82
N ALA A 295 4.07 4.20 16.88
CA ALA A 295 5.00 3.07 16.82
C ALA A 295 4.62 2.01 15.76
N ARG A 296 3.34 1.65 15.63
CA ARG A 296 2.87 0.68 14.64
C ARG A 296 2.96 1.19 13.20
N ASN A 297 2.69 2.48 12.98
CA ASN A 297 2.71 3.05 11.64
C ASN A 297 4.12 3.43 11.18
N THR A 298 4.97 3.91 12.09
CA THR A 298 6.36 4.32 11.78
C THR A 298 7.36 3.20 11.96
N THR A 299 7.07 2.18 12.77
CA THR A 299 8.01 1.14 13.22
C THR A 299 9.24 1.71 13.93
N THR A 300 9.05 2.84 14.62
CA THR A 300 10.08 3.54 15.40
C THR A 300 9.57 3.85 16.81
N GLU A 301 10.48 4.23 17.70
CA GLU A 301 10.14 4.73 19.05
C GLU A 301 9.97 6.25 19.11
N LEU A 302 9.85 6.92 17.94
CA LEU A 302 9.71 8.38 17.89
C LEU A 302 8.44 8.83 18.61
N THR A 303 8.61 9.82 19.47
CA THR A 303 7.51 10.47 20.19
C THR A 303 6.74 11.43 19.28
N ALA A 304 5.49 11.74 19.64
CA ALA A 304 4.69 12.74 18.92
C ALA A 304 5.40 14.10 18.86
N ASP A 305 6.16 14.45 19.90
CA ASP A 305 6.89 15.72 19.98
C ASP A 305 8.07 15.77 19.00
N GLU A 306 8.83 14.68 18.89
CA GLU A 306 9.92 14.55 17.91
C GLU A 306 9.37 14.56 16.48
N ILE A 307 8.29 13.81 16.21
CA ILE A 307 7.66 13.78 14.88
C ILE A 307 7.12 15.17 14.51
N HIS A 308 6.51 15.90 15.45
CA HIS A 308 6.01 17.25 15.22
C HIS A 308 7.14 18.22 14.88
N ALA A 309 8.22 18.21 15.68
CA ALA A 309 9.37 19.08 15.46
C ALA A 309 10.07 18.77 14.13
N LEU A 310 10.22 17.49 13.79
CA LEU A 310 10.76 17.04 12.51
C LEU A 310 9.89 17.48 11.33
N GLY A 311 8.56 17.39 11.48
CA GLY A 311 7.62 17.90 10.49
C GLY A 311 7.78 19.39 10.21
N LEU A 312 7.87 20.20 11.27
CA LEU A 312 8.08 21.65 11.14
C LEU A 312 9.42 21.98 10.46
N ALA A 313 10.49 21.26 10.81
CA ALA A 313 11.80 21.43 10.18
C ALA A 313 11.77 21.08 8.69
N GLU A 314 11.10 19.98 8.31
CA GLU A 314 10.96 19.58 6.91
C GLU A 314 10.07 20.54 6.11
N VAL A 315 9.01 21.08 6.71
CA VAL A 315 8.19 22.13 6.07
C VAL A 315 9.05 23.34 5.72
N GLU A 316 9.86 23.85 6.66
CA GLU A 316 10.72 25.01 6.38
C GLU A 316 11.81 24.70 5.35
N ARG A 317 12.45 23.51 5.42
CA ARG A 317 13.45 23.09 4.43
C ARG A 317 12.84 23.09 3.01
N ILE A 318 11.67 22.49 2.86
CA ILE A 318 10.99 22.39 1.56
C ILE A 318 10.52 23.77 1.08
N HIS A 319 10.01 24.63 1.97
CA HIS A 319 9.68 26.02 1.64
C HIS A 319 10.91 26.78 1.14
N ALA A 320 12.09 26.57 1.73
CA ALA A 320 13.32 27.19 1.24
C ALA A 320 13.67 26.76 -0.20
N GLU A 321 13.53 25.46 -0.52
CA GLU A 321 13.73 24.98 -1.89
C GLU A 321 12.67 25.50 -2.87
N MET A 322 11.41 25.61 -2.45
CA MET A 322 10.35 26.20 -3.28
C MET A 322 10.60 27.67 -3.58
N ARG A 323 11.18 28.45 -2.64
CA ARG A 323 11.57 29.85 -2.89
C ARG A 323 12.64 29.94 -3.98
N VAL A 324 13.59 29.00 -4.02
CA VAL A 324 14.59 28.94 -5.11
C VAL A 324 13.91 28.74 -6.47
N ILE A 325 12.90 27.87 -6.55
CA ILE A 325 12.14 27.67 -7.79
C ILE A 325 11.33 28.91 -8.16
N LYS A 326 10.62 29.50 -7.19
CA LYS A 326 9.87 30.75 -7.36
C LYS A 326 10.75 31.85 -7.97
N ASP A 327 11.96 32.01 -7.45
CA ASP A 327 12.93 32.99 -7.95
C ASP A 327 13.43 32.62 -9.36
N LYS A 328 13.67 31.33 -9.62
CA LYS A 328 14.11 30.81 -10.93
C LYS A 328 13.09 31.07 -12.04
N VAL A 329 11.79 30.96 -11.75
CA VAL A 329 10.71 31.24 -12.71
C VAL A 329 10.33 32.73 -12.77
N GLY A 330 10.98 33.58 -11.97
CA GLY A 330 10.75 35.02 -11.96
C GLY A 330 9.40 35.43 -11.37
N PHE A 331 8.82 34.64 -10.46
CA PHE A 331 7.57 35.01 -9.79
C PHE A 331 7.85 36.03 -8.68
N GLU A 332 7.23 37.20 -8.80
CA GLU A 332 7.29 38.29 -7.81
C GLU A 332 6.22 38.10 -6.72
N GLY A 333 6.60 38.30 -5.46
CA GLY A 333 5.71 38.15 -4.30
C GLY A 333 6.19 37.12 -3.27
N THR A 334 5.29 36.75 -2.37
CA THR A 334 5.52 35.79 -1.29
C THR A 334 5.43 34.33 -1.79
N LEU A 335 5.93 33.39 -1.00
CA LEU A 335 5.77 31.96 -1.30
C LEU A 335 4.29 31.54 -1.28
N GLN A 336 3.48 32.13 -0.40
CA GLN A 336 2.04 31.87 -0.32
C GLN A 336 1.30 32.32 -1.58
N GLU A 337 1.63 33.51 -2.10
CA GLU A 337 1.11 34.00 -3.38
C GLU A 337 1.55 33.09 -4.53
N PHE A 338 2.78 32.58 -4.50
CA PHE A 338 3.26 31.61 -5.49
C PHE A 338 2.51 30.27 -5.40
N MET A 339 2.31 29.72 -4.20
CA MET A 339 1.51 28.51 -4.00
C MET A 339 0.05 28.69 -4.46
N GLN A 340 -0.51 29.89 -4.27
CA GLN A 340 -1.82 30.23 -4.82
C GLN A 340 -1.81 30.26 -6.34
N PHE A 341 -0.81 30.90 -6.96
CA PHE A 341 -0.64 30.87 -8.42
C PHE A 341 -0.55 29.42 -8.95
N MET A 342 0.30 28.59 -8.34
CA MET A 342 0.45 27.18 -8.71
C MET A 342 -0.84 26.37 -8.60
N ARG A 343 -1.77 26.75 -7.70
CA ARG A 343 -3.04 26.01 -7.53
C ARG A 343 -4.19 26.53 -8.38
N SER A 344 -4.16 27.78 -8.84
CA SER A 344 -5.31 28.41 -9.50
C SER A 344 -5.10 28.79 -10.95
N ASP A 345 -3.86 28.83 -11.44
CA ASP A 345 -3.61 29.23 -12.82
C ASP A 345 -3.91 28.09 -13.80
N ASP A 346 -4.72 28.37 -14.82
CA ASP A 346 -5.20 27.39 -15.80
C ASP A 346 -4.06 26.73 -16.60
N GLN A 347 -2.87 27.35 -16.67
CA GLN A 347 -1.71 26.76 -17.38
C GLN A 347 -1.26 25.42 -16.80
N PHE A 348 -1.61 25.14 -15.54
CA PHE A 348 -1.22 23.92 -14.83
C PHE A 348 -2.22 22.78 -14.96
N TYR A 349 -3.29 22.97 -15.73
CA TYR A 349 -4.36 21.98 -15.82
C TYR A 349 -4.68 21.66 -17.28
N LEU A 350 -4.88 20.37 -17.55
CA LEU A 350 -5.44 19.94 -18.82
C LEU A 350 -6.96 20.14 -18.83
N PRO A 351 -7.59 20.37 -20.00
CA PRO A 351 -9.03 20.52 -20.10
C PRO A 351 -9.77 19.32 -19.53
N ASN A 352 -10.94 19.57 -18.92
CA ASN A 352 -11.80 18.51 -18.37
C ASN A 352 -12.59 17.75 -19.47
N THR A 353 -11.91 17.32 -20.53
CA THR A 353 -12.46 16.59 -21.69
C THR A 353 -11.82 15.21 -21.82
N ASP A 354 -12.37 14.31 -22.63
CA ASP A 354 -11.75 12.99 -22.83
C ASP A 354 -10.36 13.11 -23.49
N GLU A 355 -10.16 14.12 -24.33
CA GLU A 355 -8.84 14.43 -24.92
C GLU A 355 -7.83 14.86 -23.86
N GLY A 356 -8.21 15.75 -22.94
CA GLY A 356 -7.32 16.18 -21.85
C GLY A 356 -6.99 15.03 -20.88
N ARG A 357 -7.93 14.11 -20.67
CA ARG A 357 -7.69 12.88 -19.90
C ARG A 357 -6.71 11.94 -20.61
N GLU A 358 -6.88 11.73 -21.92
CA GLU A 358 -5.95 10.89 -22.69
C GLU A 358 -4.56 11.52 -22.75
N GLU A 359 -4.47 12.85 -22.92
CA GLU A 359 -3.20 13.59 -22.89
C GLU A 359 -2.46 13.39 -21.56
N TYR A 360 -3.16 13.44 -20.42
CA TYR A 360 -2.57 13.13 -19.11
C TYR A 360 -1.96 11.71 -19.08
N LEU A 361 -2.70 10.72 -19.59
CA LEU A 361 -2.23 9.32 -19.61
C LEU A 361 -1.04 9.13 -20.55
N VAL A 362 -1.03 9.81 -21.70
CA VAL A 362 0.12 9.82 -22.63
C VAL A 362 1.36 10.38 -21.94
N HIS A 363 1.25 11.51 -21.25
CA HIS A 363 2.38 12.10 -20.52
C HIS A 363 2.87 11.19 -19.40
N ALA A 364 1.96 10.59 -18.63
CA ALA A 364 2.33 9.66 -17.57
C ALA A 364 3.06 8.42 -18.11
N ARG A 365 2.64 7.87 -19.26
CA ARG A 365 3.35 6.77 -19.93
C ARG A 365 4.73 7.19 -20.40
N PHE A 366 4.85 8.33 -21.08
CA PHE A 366 6.13 8.84 -21.55
C PHE A 366 7.15 9.03 -20.41
N VAL A 367 6.70 9.60 -19.27
CA VAL A 367 7.53 9.77 -18.08
C VAL A 367 8.05 8.43 -17.53
N LEU A 368 7.19 7.41 -17.52
CA LEU A 368 7.57 6.07 -17.05
C LEU A 368 8.50 5.33 -18.01
N GLU A 369 8.27 5.47 -19.32
CA GLU A 369 9.14 4.89 -20.37
C GLU A 369 10.55 5.51 -20.32
N ASP A 370 10.67 6.84 -20.20
CA ASP A 370 11.98 7.50 -20.05
C ASP A 370 12.69 7.10 -18.74
N MET A 371 11.94 6.88 -17.66
CA MET A 371 12.52 6.38 -16.41
C MET A 371 12.97 4.93 -16.52
N GLU A 372 12.21 4.07 -17.22
CA GLU A 372 12.54 2.67 -17.45
C GLU A 372 13.90 2.51 -18.14
N ASP A 373 14.16 3.32 -19.18
CA ASP A 373 15.42 3.37 -19.91
C ASP A 373 16.63 3.79 -19.04
N ARG A 374 16.36 4.40 -17.87
CA ARG A 374 17.37 4.94 -16.95
C ARG A 374 17.58 4.09 -15.70
N LEU A 375 16.77 3.05 -15.48
CA LEU A 375 16.81 2.26 -14.25
C LEU A 375 18.18 1.62 -13.98
N ASP A 376 18.96 1.29 -15.02
CA ASP A 376 20.29 0.69 -14.86
C ASP A 376 21.31 1.61 -14.16
N ALA A 377 21.07 2.93 -14.16
CA ALA A 377 21.87 3.88 -13.39
C ALA A 377 21.60 3.82 -11.88
N LEU A 378 20.44 3.29 -11.48
CA LEU A 378 19.93 3.33 -10.12
C LEU A 378 19.67 1.95 -9.50
N PHE A 379 19.51 0.89 -10.29
CA PHE A 379 19.06 -0.41 -9.80
C PHE A 379 19.81 -1.58 -10.43
N ILE A 380 20.05 -2.62 -9.63
CA ILE A 380 20.57 -3.91 -10.09
C ILE A 380 19.39 -4.80 -10.51
N THR A 381 18.45 -5.01 -9.60
CA THR A 381 17.24 -5.81 -9.83
C THR A 381 16.09 -4.93 -10.31
N LYS A 382 15.44 -5.35 -11.39
CA LYS A 382 14.24 -4.72 -11.96
C LYS A 382 13.07 -5.72 -11.94
N PRO A 383 11.82 -5.26 -11.78
CA PRO A 383 10.66 -6.15 -11.80
C PRO A 383 10.50 -6.79 -13.19
N LYS A 384 9.98 -8.02 -13.22
CA LYS A 384 9.56 -8.69 -14.46
C LYS A 384 8.12 -8.35 -14.83
N ALA A 385 7.28 -8.06 -13.85
CA ALA A 385 5.90 -7.69 -14.07
C ALA A 385 5.79 -6.38 -14.87
N GLU A 386 4.93 -6.35 -15.88
CA GLU A 386 4.64 -5.13 -16.65
C GLU A 386 3.85 -4.11 -15.81
N LEU A 387 3.95 -2.84 -16.18
CA LEU A 387 3.18 -1.72 -15.62
C LEU A 387 2.24 -1.12 -16.67
N GLU A 388 0.95 -1.02 -16.33
CA GLU A 388 -0.07 -0.35 -17.14
C GLU A 388 -0.50 0.97 -16.48
N VAL A 389 -0.53 2.07 -17.24
CA VAL A 389 -1.12 3.34 -16.79
C VAL A 389 -2.59 3.37 -17.20
N LYS A 390 -3.50 3.55 -16.24
CA LYS A 390 -4.94 3.42 -16.47
C LYS A 390 -5.76 4.52 -15.77
N ARG A 391 -6.81 5.00 -16.42
CA ARG A 391 -7.84 5.84 -15.77
C ARG A 391 -8.71 5.01 -14.82
N VAL A 392 -9.06 5.57 -13.66
CA VAL A 392 -10.06 4.98 -12.77
C VAL A 392 -11.40 4.81 -13.49
N GLU A 393 -12.05 3.68 -13.30
CA GLU A 393 -13.29 3.33 -13.99
C GLU A 393 -14.45 4.27 -13.59
N PRO A 394 -15.31 4.69 -14.55
CA PRO A 394 -16.37 5.69 -14.29
C PRO A 394 -17.31 5.37 -13.14
N PHE A 395 -17.56 4.09 -12.87
CA PHE A 395 -18.46 3.66 -11.80
C PHE A 395 -17.90 3.89 -10.38
N ARG A 396 -16.58 4.13 -10.25
CA ARG A 396 -15.90 4.31 -8.94
C ARG A 396 -15.00 5.54 -8.86
N GLU A 397 -14.82 6.29 -9.95
CA GLU A 397 -13.90 7.45 -9.98
C GLU A 397 -14.29 8.58 -9.00
N LYS A 398 -15.56 8.73 -8.64
CA LYS A 398 -16.00 9.75 -7.66
C LYS A 398 -15.54 9.48 -6.22
N SER A 399 -15.30 8.22 -5.87
CA SER A 399 -14.89 7.80 -4.52
C SER A 399 -13.43 7.36 -4.43
N ALA A 400 -12.75 7.19 -5.58
CA ALA A 400 -11.34 6.85 -5.62
C ALA A 400 -10.45 8.03 -5.18
N GLY A 401 -9.28 7.71 -4.62
CA GLY A 401 -8.23 8.71 -4.37
C GLY A 401 -7.66 9.30 -5.66
N LYS A 402 -6.78 10.31 -5.53
CA LYS A 402 -6.14 11.00 -6.66
C LYS A 402 -5.42 10.04 -7.62
N ALA A 403 -4.71 9.09 -7.04
CA ALA A 403 -4.07 7.97 -7.72
C ALA A 403 -3.90 6.81 -6.75
N PHE A 404 -3.66 5.62 -7.30
CA PHE A 404 -3.23 4.47 -6.52
C PHE A 404 -2.60 3.39 -7.42
N TYR A 405 -1.71 2.62 -6.84
CA TYR A 405 -1.14 1.44 -7.46
C TYR A 405 -1.95 0.17 -7.15
N GLN A 406 -2.19 -0.64 -8.17
CA GLN A 406 -2.69 -2.01 -8.04
C GLN A 406 -1.57 -3.00 -8.36
N MET A 407 -1.28 -3.91 -7.43
CA MET A 407 -0.26 -4.94 -7.62
C MET A 407 -0.59 -5.96 -8.74
N PRO A 408 0.44 -6.51 -9.42
CA PRO A 408 0.27 -7.59 -10.37
C PRO A 408 -0.27 -8.85 -9.68
N SER A 409 -0.72 -9.80 -10.49
CA SER A 409 -1.06 -11.12 -9.96
C SER A 409 0.22 -11.95 -9.77
N ALA A 410 0.26 -12.75 -8.70
CA ALA A 410 1.42 -13.58 -8.38
C ALA A 410 1.74 -14.64 -9.46
N ASP A 411 0.76 -14.99 -10.30
CA ASP A 411 0.90 -15.91 -11.43
C ASP A 411 1.28 -15.21 -12.75
N GLY A 412 1.48 -13.89 -12.74
CA GLY A 412 1.81 -13.11 -13.94
C GLY A 412 0.65 -12.87 -14.92
N SER A 413 -0.56 -13.38 -14.65
CA SER A 413 -1.72 -13.20 -15.55
C SER A 413 -2.25 -11.77 -15.66
N ARG A 414 -1.89 -10.86 -14.74
CA ARG A 414 -2.30 -9.45 -14.76
C ARG A 414 -1.11 -8.54 -14.42
N PRO A 415 -0.85 -7.47 -15.21
CA PRO A 415 0.18 -6.50 -14.90
C PRO A 415 -0.15 -5.68 -13.64
N GLY A 416 0.86 -5.00 -13.09
CA GLY A 416 0.63 -3.92 -12.13
C GLY A 416 -0.04 -2.74 -12.83
N LYS A 417 -0.86 -1.97 -12.12
CA LYS A 417 -1.54 -0.81 -12.70
C LYS A 417 -1.32 0.44 -11.87
N TYR A 418 -0.84 1.50 -12.50
CA TYR A 418 -0.93 2.86 -11.96
C TYR A 418 -2.29 3.43 -12.38
N TYR A 419 -3.18 3.63 -11.41
CA TYR A 419 -4.46 4.29 -11.63
C TYR A 419 -4.37 5.81 -11.39
N ALA A 420 -4.76 6.60 -12.39
CA ALA A 420 -4.95 8.04 -12.26
C ALA A 420 -6.46 8.37 -12.22
N ASN A 421 -6.90 9.11 -11.19
CA ASN A 421 -8.30 9.52 -11.07
C ASN A 421 -8.56 10.83 -11.83
N LEU A 422 -8.94 10.67 -13.10
CA LEU A 422 -9.18 11.77 -14.02
C LEU A 422 -10.66 12.19 -14.04
N TYR A 423 -11.42 11.92 -12.97
CA TYR A 423 -12.83 12.36 -12.87
C TYR A 423 -12.95 13.87 -13.02
N ASP A 424 -12.14 14.60 -12.24
CA ASP A 424 -12.03 16.07 -12.25
C ASP A 424 -10.59 16.47 -12.55
N MET A 425 -10.33 16.93 -13.77
CA MET A 425 -8.98 17.34 -14.20
C MET A 425 -8.43 18.53 -13.41
N ALA A 426 -9.28 19.33 -12.76
CA ALA A 426 -8.83 20.41 -11.87
C ALA A 426 -8.17 19.89 -10.58
N GLN A 427 -8.28 18.58 -10.28
CA GLN A 427 -7.57 17.93 -9.17
C GLN A 427 -6.22 17.32 -9.60
N MET A 428 -5.89 17.39 -10.89
CA MET A 428 -4.76 16.72 -11.52
C MET A 428 -3.79 17.72 -12.18
N PRO A 429 -3.16 18.62 -11.39
CA PRO A 429 -2.21 19.57 -11.93
C PRO A 429 -1.04 18.87 -12.63
N THR A 430 -0.69 19.33 -13.83
CA THR A 430 0.35 18.75 -14.68
C THR A 430 1.73 18.82 -14.03
N TYR A 431 2.01 19.86 -13.25
CA TYR A 431 3.28 20.00 -12.56
C TYR A 431 3.55 18.89 -11.51
N GLN A 432 2.52 18.20 -11.02
CA GLN A 432 2.68 17.05 -10.10
C GLN A 432 2.77 15.69 -10.83
N LEU A 433 2.51 15.65 -12.14
CA LEU A 433 2.36 14.42 -12.91
C LEU A 433 3.60 13.53 -12.83
N GLU A 434 4.79 14.12 -13.02
CA GLU A 434 6.05 13.38 -13.00
C GLU A 434 6.25 12.68 -11.65
N ALA A 435 6.22 13.44 -10.55
CA ALA A 435 6.39 12.89 -9.20
C ALA A 435 5.33 11.82 -8.86
N LEU A 436 4.08 12.03 -9.29
CA LEU A 436 3.01 11.05 -9.08
C LEU A 436 3.24 9.76 -9.87
N ALA A 437 3.69 9.87 -11.12
CA ALA A 437 4.01 8.71 -11.95
C ALA A 437 5.18 7.91 -11.35
N TYR A 438 6.24 8.57 -10.89
CA TYR A 438 7.37 7.89 -10.25
C TYR A 438 6.96 7.22 -8.92
N HIS A 439 6.11 7.88 -8.12
CA HIS A 439 5.59 7.35 -6.86
C HIS A 439 4.80 6.05 -7.05
N GLU A 440 3.84 6.04 -7.96
CA GLU A 440 2.95 4.88 -8.19
C GLU A 440 3.59 3.82 -9.09
N GLY A 441 4.48 4.24 -9.98
CA GLY A 441 5.11 3.41 -11.00
C GLY A 441 6.59 3.13 -10.71
N LEU A 442 7.45 3.63 -11.60
CA LEU A 442 8.89 3.39 -11.59
C LEU A 442 9.63 4.66 -11.14
N PRO A 443 10.52 4.61 -10.12
CA PRO A 443 10.94 3.44 -9.37
C PRO A 443 10.15 3.20 -8.06
N GLY A 444 8.95 3.77 -7.90
CA GLY A 444 8.15 3.69 -6.68
C GLY A 444 7.42 2.37 -6.44
N HIS A 445 6.11 2.42 -6.20
CA HIS A 445 5.31 1.29 -5.75
C HIS A 445 5.34 0.09 -6.69
N HIS A 446 5.29 0.31 -8.00
CA HIS A 446 5.36 -0.81 -8.95
C HIS A 446 6.66 -1.59 -8.78
N MET A 447 7.80 -0.90 -8.76
CA MET A 447 9.11 -1.54 -8.59
C MET A 447 9.20 -2.31 -7.27
N GLN A 448 8.84 -1.65 -6.16
CA GLN A 448 8.94 -2.23 -4.82
C GLN A 448 8.07 -3.47 -4.63
N ILE A 449 6.80 -3.39 -5.07
CA ILE A 449 5.81 -4.43 -4.81
C ILE A 449 6.00 -5.60 -5.77
N ALA A 450 6.30 -5.34 -7.05
CA ALA A 450 6.55 -6.40 -8.02
C ALA A 450 7.80 -7.21 -7.65
N ILE A 451 8.91 -6.55 -7.29
CA ILE A 451 10.12 -7.25 -6.81
C ILE A 451 9.77 -8.14 -5.61
N LYS A 452 9.04 -7.62 -4.60
CA LYS A 452 8.61 -8.41 -3.43
C LYS A 452 7.83 -9.67 -3.83
N GLN A 453 6.90 -9.57 -4.78
CA GLN A 453 6.09 -10.72 -5.22
C GLN A 453 6.92 -11.76 -5.99
N GLU A 454 7.96 -11.32 -6.69
CA GLU A 454 8.86 -12.17 -7.48
C GLU A 454 9.92 -12.88 -6.62
N LEU A 455 10.05 -12.54 -5.33
CA LEU A 455 10.89 -13.25 -4.35
C LEU A 455 10.28 -14.62 -4.01
N GLY A 456 10.52 -15.62 -4.86
CA GLY A 456 9.88 -16.95 -4.78
C GLY A 456 10.18 -17.77 -3.52
N ASP A 457 11.36 -17.59 -2.91
CA ASP A 457 11.84 -18.41 -1.80
C ASP A 457 11.41 -17.90 -0.41
N LEU A 458 10.63 -16.81 -0.34
CA LEU A 458 10.17 -16.26 0.93
C LEU A 458 8.89 -16.94 1.45
N PRO A 459 8.77 -17.13 2.78
CA PRO A 459 7.52 -17.53 3.42
C PRO A 459 6.34 -16.67 2.98
N LYS A 460 5.15 -17.27 2.89
CA LYS A 460 3.93 -16.62 2.36
C LYS A 460 3.62 -15.30 3.07
N PHE A 461 3.77 -15.25 4.40
CA PHE A 461 3.48 -14.03 5.17
C PHE A 461 4.37 -12.84 4.78
N ARG A 462 5.62 -13.06 4.34
CA ARG A 462 6.50 -11.99 3.85
C ARG A 462 6.13 -11.52 2.45
N ARG A 463 5.67 -12.44 1.59
CA ARG A 463 5.23 -12.11 0.23
C ARG A 463 3.92 -11.32 0.22
N PHE A 464 2.97 -11.70 1.07
CA PHE A 464 1.63 -11.10 1.13
C PHE A 464 1.45 -10.03 2.22
N GLY A 465 2.39 -9.92 3.17
CA GLY A 465 2.42 -8.87 4.18
C GLY A 465 2.95 -7.52 3.68
N GLY A 466 2.95 -6.51 4.54
CA GLY A 466 3.46 -5.18 4.23
C GLY A 466 3.70 -4.32 5.47
N VAL A 467 4.54 -3.29 5.30
CA VAL A 467 4.87 -2.30 6.34
C VAL A 467 4.66 -0.92 5.76
N THR A 468 3.74 -0.14 6.32
CA THR A 468 3.33 1.16 5.76
C THR A 468 4.49 2.13 5.66
N ALA A 469 5.28 2.33 6.72
CA ALA A 469 6.42 3.24 6.69
C ALA A 469 7.47 2.86 5.64
N TYR A 470 7.72 1.57 5.45
CA TYR A 470 8.63 1.11 4.40
C TYR A 470 8.07 1.41 3.01
N SER A 471 6.85 0.97 2.70
CA SER A 471 6.30 1.08 1.35
C SER A 471 6.00 2.52 0.94
N GLU A 472 5.43 3.31 1.85
CA GLU A 472 5.13 4.73 1.62
C GLU A 472 6.39 5.60 1.69
N GLY A 473 7.33 5.24 2.55
CA GLY A 473 8.66 5.85 2.60
C GLY A 473 9.44 5.62 1.31
N TRP A 474 9.39 4.41 0.76
CA TRP A 474 9.97 4.07 -0.55
C TRP A 474 9.33 4.87 -1.67
N GLY A 475 8.00 4.90 -1.73
CA GLY A 475 7.27 5.71 -2.72
C GLY A 475 7.72 7.17 -2.67
N LEU A 476 7.75 7.78 -1.48
CA LEU A 476 8.18 9.17 -1.33
C LEU A 476 9.68 9.39 -1.60
N TYR A 477 10.55 8.44 -1.24
CA TYR A 477 11.97 8.47 -1.59
C TYR A 477 12.20 8.40 -3.11
N SER A 478 11.41 7.58 -3.80
CA SER A 478 11.49 7.41 -5.26
C SER A 478 11.13 8.66 -6.04
N GLU A 479 10.35 9.59 -5.46
CA GLU A 479 10.07 10.91 -6.06
C GLU A 479 11.34 11.79 -6.14
N LEU A 480 12.33 11.57 -5.28
CA LEU A 480 13.58 12.35 -5.29
C LEU A 480 14.58 11.84 -6.33
N LEU A 481 14.65 10.54 -6.56
CA LEU A 481 15.68 9.91 -7.39
C LEU A 481 15.79 10.47 -8.82
N PRO A 482 14.69 10.72 -9.56
CA PRO A 482 14.74 11.25 -10.92
C PRO A 482 15.49 12.59 -11.01
N LYS A 483 15.40 13.45 -9.98
CA LYS A 483 16.12 14.72 -9.92
C LYS A 483 17.64 14.53 -9.94
N GLU A 484 18.13 13.49 -9.26
CA GLU A 484 19.57 13.21 -9.14
C GLU A 484 20.20 12.75 -10.47
N ILE A 485 19.38 12.23 -11.39
CA ILE A 485 19.79 11.79 -12.73
C ILE A 485 19.37 12.76 -13.84
N GLY A 486 18.99 13.99 -13.47
CA GLY A 486 18.71 15.06 -14.42
C GLY A 486 17.29 15.05 -15.01
N LEU A 487 16.30 14.46 -14.33
CA LEU A 487 14.88 14.67 -14.64
C LEU A 487 14.35 15.88 -13.84
N TYR A 488 13.07 16.24 -14.01
CA TYR A 488 12.49 17.50 -13.52
C TYR A 488 13.16 18.75 -14.12
N GLN A 489 13.41 18.75 -15.43
CA GLN A 489 14.04 19.89 -16.12
C GLN A 489 13.18 21.15 -16.13
N ASP A 490 11.86 20.98 -16.22
CA ASP A 490 10.90 22.06 -15.99
C ASP A 490 10.92 22.44 -14.50
N PRO A 491 11.24 23.70 -14.14
CA PRO A 491 11.16 24.17 -12.76
C PRO A 491 9.80 23.92 -12.10
N TYR A 492 8.70 23.96 -12.85
CA TYR A 492 7.38 23.66 -12.31
C TYR A 492 7.22 22.18 -11.95
N SER A 493 7.77 21.25 -12.74
CA SER A 493 7.81 19.83 -12.38
C SER A 493 8.61 19.59 -11.09
N ASP A 494 9.76 20.27 -10.91
CA ASP A 494 10.52 20.18 -9.65
C ASP A 494 9.75 20.80 -8.46
N PHE A 495 8.97 21.86 -8.70
CA PHE A 495 8.05 22.39 -7.70
C PHE A 495 6.96 21.35 -7.36
N GLY A 496 6.45 20.60 -8.32
CA GLY A 496 5.47 19.55 -8.07
C GLY A 496 5.99 18.40 -7.23
N ARG A 497 7.24 17.98 -7.47
CA ARG A 497 7.95 17.05 -6.58
C ARG A 497 8.00 17.60 -5.15
N LEU A 498 8.43 18.86 -4.97
CA LEU A 498 8.46 19.50 -3.65
C LEU A 498 7.06 19.67 -3.05
N ALA A 499 6.03 19.94 -3.84
CA ALA A 499 4.64 20.07 -3.38
C ALA A 499 4.11 18.73 -2.85
N MET A 500 4.40 17.63 -3.56
CA MET A 500 4.07 16.29 -3.10
C MET A 500 4.83 15.92 -1.83
N GLU A 501 6.10 16.27 -1.73
CA GLU A 501 6.92 16.07 -0.53
C GLU A 501 6.41 16.88 0.67
N LEU A 502 6.12 18.17 0.45
CA LEU A 502 5.60 19.11 1.43
C LEU A 502 4.27 18.62 2.01
N TRP A 503 3.39 18.08 1.16
CA TRP A 503 2.14 17.47 1.60
C TRP A 503 2.37 16.37 2.64
N ARG A 504 3.41 15.54 2.47
CA ARG A 504 3.77 14.48 3.43
C ARG A 504 4.53 15.02 4.64
N ALA A 505 5.30 16.11 4.52
CA ALA A 505 5.90 16.78 5.68
C ALA A 505 4.82 17.42 6.58
N VAL A 506 3.83 18.10 5.99
CA VAL A 506 2.70 18.68 6.72
C VAL A 506 1.87 17.61 7.43
N ARG A 507 1.76 16.39 6.88
CA ARG A 507 1.13 15.26 7.59
C ARG A 507 1.75 14.98 8.96
N LEU A 508 3.08 15.09 9.11
CA LEU A 508 3.75 14.91 10.40
C LEU A 508 3.25 15.94 11.42
N VAL A 509 3.19 17.20 10.99
CA VAL A 509 2.80 18.33 11.85
C VAL A 509 1.34 18.27 12.23
N VAL A 510 0.44 18.01 11.27
CA VAL A 510 -1.00 18.09 11.48
C VAL A 510 -1.53 16.89 12.27
N ASP A 511 -1.05 15.68 11.99
CA ASP A 511 -1.45 14.47 12.73
C ASP A 511 -1.05 14.58 14.22
N THR A 512 0.22 14.93 14.49
CA THR A 512 0.70 15.16 15.86
C THR A 512 0.10 16.43 16.49
N GLY A 513 -0.15 17.47 15.69
CA GLY A 513 -0.82 18.69 16.10
C GLY A 513 -2.19 18.39 16.69
N MET A 514 -2.99 17.61 15.97
CA MET A 514 -4.33 17.18 16.38
C MET A 514 -4.26 16.21 17.58
N HIS A 515 -3.44 15.17 17.50
CA HIS A 515 -3.47 14.05 18.44
C HIS A 515 -2.62 14.21 19.69
N ALA A 516 -1.66 15.14 19.70
CA ALA A 516 -0.80 15.40 20.86
C ALA A 516 -0.78 16.88 21.27
N LYS A 517 -0.80 17.83 20.32
CA LYS A 517 -0.68 19.27 20.62
C LYS A 517 -2.02 19.99 20.87
N GLY A 518 -3.14 19.30 20.66
CA GLY A 518 -4.48 19.85 20.93
C GLY A 518 -4.98 20.83 19.87
N TRP A 519 -4.53 20.71 18.63
CA TRP A 519 -5.10 21.46 17.51
C TRP A 519 -6.53 20.98 17.22
N SER A 520 -7.43 21.92 16.94
CA SER A 520 -8.76 21.61 16.43
C SER A 520 -8.69 21.18 14.96
N ARG A 521 -9.79 20.60 14.45
CA ARG A 521 -9.97 20.31 13.03
C ARG A 521 -9.69 21.55 12.17
N GLU A 522 -10.22 22.70 12.56
CA GLU A 522 -10.10 23.95 11.79
C GLU A 522 -8.66 24.47 11.77
N ALA A 523 -7.96 24.44 12.92
CA ALA A 523 -6.55 24.82 12.98
C ALA A 523 -5.67 23.89 12.14
N SER A 524 -5.98 22.59 12.14
CA SER A 524 -5.33 21.60 11.29
C SER A 524 -5.56 21.87 9.80
N ILE A 525 -6.78 22.28 9.40
CA ILE A 525 -7.11 22.65 8.00
C ILE A 525 -6.35 23.92 7.60
N GLU A 526 -6.38 24.95 8.45
CA GLU A 526 -5.70 26.22 8.22
C GLU A 526 -4.20 26.02 8.01
N PHE A 527 -3.57 25.13 8.80
CA PHE A 527 -2.16 24.80 8.63
C PHE A 527 -1.88 24.19 7.24
N TYR A 528 -2.71 23.26 6.76
CA TYR A 528 -2.58 22.72 5.40
C TYR A 528 -2.71 23.80 4.32
N VAL A 529 -3.77 24.61 4.41
CA VAL A 529 -4.08 25.65 3.39
C VAL A 529 -2.98 26.70 3.32
N SER A 530 -2.38 27.03 4.46
CA SER A 530 -1.34 28.08 4.55
C SER A 530 0.05 27.59 4.14
N ASN A 531 0.30 26.28 4.21
CA ASN A 531 1.63 25.71 4.00
C ASN A 531 1.75 24.85 2.74
N THR A 532 0.71 24.68 1.94
CA THR A 532 0.73 23.84 0.73
C THR A 532 0.01 24.51 -0.45
N PRO A 533 0.36 24.17 -1.70
CA PRO A 533 -0.37 24.61 -2.90
C PRO A 533 -1.63 23.79 -3.16
N ASN A 534 -2.13 22.99 -2.22
CA ASN A 534 -3.34 22.19 -2.41
C ASN A 534 -4.61 23.04 -2.25
N ALA A 535 -5.72 22.53 -2.79
CA ALA A 535 -7.04 23.10 -2.59
C ALA A 535 -7.52 22.87 -1.14
N GLU A 536 -8.37 23.77 -0.62
CA GLU A 536 -8.94 23.63 0.73
C GLU A 536 -9.74 22.33 0.90
N GLY A 537 -10.45 21.89 -0.14
CA GLY A 537 -11.17 20.61 -0.12
C GLY A 537 -10.26 19.40 0.13
N ASP A 538 -9.02 19.43 -0.38
CA ASP A 538 -8.03 18.39 -0.09
C ASP A 538 -7.59 18.44 1.37
N ALA A 539 -7.37 19.66 1.90
CA ALA A 539 -7.00 19.87 3.30
C ALA A 539 -8.08 19.34 4.25
N VAL A 540 -9.36 19.66 3.99
CA VAL A 540 -10.51 19.14 4.75
C VAL A 540 -10.51 17.62 4.76
N LYS A 541 -10.49 16.99 3.57
CA LYS A 541 -10.48 15.52 3.44
C LYS A 541 -9.29 14.88 4.18
N MET A 542 -8.11 15.51 4.11
CA MET A 542 -6.90 15.01 4.73
C MET A 542 -6.95 15.12 6.26
N VAL A 543 -7.43 16.22 6.81
CA VAL A 543 -7.58 16.39 8.26
C VAL A 543 -8.62 15.42 8.82
N GLU A 544 -9.73 15.22 8.13
CA GLU A 544 -10.74 14.26 8.55
C GLU A 544 -10.26 12.81 8.43
N ARG A 545 -9.36 12.52 7.47
CA ARG A 545 -8.63 11.24 7.42
C ARG A 545 -7.76 11.04 8.65
N HIS A 546 -6.99 12.06 9.08
CA HIS A 546 -6.15 11.96 10.27
C HIS A 546 -6.98 11.62 11.51
N ALA A 547 -8.14 12.24 11.65
CA ALA A 547 -9.07 12.00 12.76
C ALA A 547 -9.50 10.52 12.91
N VAL A 548 -9.60 9.78 11.79
CA VAL A 548 -10.05 8.37 11.76
C VAL A 548 -8.91 7.36 11.55
N MET A 549 -7.71 7.84 11.19
CA MET A 549 -6.50 7.05 10.97
C MET A 549 -5.29 7.62 11.74
N PRO A 550 -5.39 7.74 13.08
CA PRO A 550 -4.38 8.40 13.90
C PRO A 550 -3.00 7.78 13.69
N GLY A 551 -2.00 8.61 13.37
CA GLY A 551 -0.60 8.20 13.21
C GLY A 551 -0.24 7.65 11.83
N GLN A 552 -1.20 7.18 11.02
CA GLN A 552 -0.90 6.57 9.72
C GLN A 552 -0.25 7.56 8.76
N ALA A 553 -0.70 8.80 8.78
CA ALA A 553 -0.18 9.86 7.92
C ALA A 553 1.30 10.18 8.19
N THR A 554 1.83 9.80 9.36
CA THR A 554 3.22 10.02 9.73
C THR A 554 4.20 9.06 9.04
N ALA A 555 3.72 7.89 8.62
CA ALA A 555 4.54 6.81 8.08
C ALA A 555 5.33 7.21 6.81
N TYR A 556 4.72 8.02 5.94
CA TYR A 556 5.28 8.43 4.64
C TYR A 556 6.63 9.14 4.80
N LYS A 557 6.62 10.28 5.50
CA LYS A 557 7.81 11.13 5.61
C LYS A 557 8.83 10.54 6.58
N ILE A 558 8.40 9.85 7.65
CA ILE A 558 9.31 9.12 8.53
C ILE A 558 10.04 8.00 7.77
N GLY A 559 9.32 7.24 6.95
CA GLY A 559 9.91 6.21 6.10
C GLY A 559 10.95 6.76 5.12
N MET A 560 10.62 7.83 4.39
CA MET A 560 11.55 8.51 3.48
C MET A 560 12.80 9.00 4.23
N LEU A 561 12.61 9.65 5.38
CA LEU A 561 13.72 10.20 6.17
C LEU A 561 14.64 9.09 6.68
N LYS A 562 14.10 7.95 7.12
CA LYS A 562 14.92 6.79 7.49
C LYS A 562 15.70 6.24 6.29
N ILE A 563 15.09 6.10 5.12
CA ILE A 563 15.82 5.65 3.91
C ILE A 563 16.96 6.62 3.56
N LEU A 564 16.72 7.94 3.65
CA LEU A 564 17.74 8.96 3.40
C LEU A 564 18.84 8.96 4.46
N GLU A 565 18.50 8.75 5.74
CA GLU A 565 19.45 8.58 6.83
C GLU A 565 20.38 7.39 6.56
N GLU A 566 19.82 6.22 6.26
CA GLU A 566 20.59 5.01 5.98
C GLU A 566 21.42 5.15 4.69
N ARG A 567 20.90 5.84 3.67
CA ARG A 567 21.66 6.18 2.46
C ARG A 567 22.87 7.06 2.79
N SER A 568 22.67 8.12 3.57
CA SER A 568 23.74 9.02 3.97
C SER A 568 24.81 8.30 4.80
N LYS A 569 24.38 7.43 5.73
CA LYS A 569 25.25 6.57 6.52
C LYS A 569 26.09 5.65 5.62
N ALA A 570 25.49 5.00 4.62
CA ALA A 570 26.20 4.16 3.65
C ALA A 570 27.18 4.97 2.79
N GLN A 571 26.79 6.14 2.30
CA GLN A 571 27.66 7.05 1.55
C GLN A 571 28.90 7.47 2.36
N GLN A 572 28.69 7.89 3.62
CA GLN A 572 29.79 8.26 4.50
C GLN A 572 30.69 7.07 4.83
N ALA A 573 30.10 5.89 5.03
CA ALA A 573 30.82 4.70 5.42
C ALA A 573 31.66 4.07 4.30
N LEU A 574 31.17 4.16 3.06
CA LEU A 574 31.79 3.53 1.89
C LEU A 574 32.55 4.53 1.01
N ALA A 575 32.30 5.83 1.13
CA ALA A 575 32.94 6.89 0.36
C ALA A 575 32.93 6.57 -1.15
N ASP A 576 34.09 6.48 -1.78
CA ASP A 576 34.23 6.20 -3.22
C ASP A 576 33.74 4.79 -3.62
N ASP A 577 33.62 3.86 -2.67
CA ASP A 577 33.09 2.51 -2.90
C ASP A 577 31.55 2.44 -2.82
N PHE A 578 30.88 3.57 -2.52
CA PHE A 578 29.42 3.63 -2.48
C PHE A 578 28.83 3.52 -3.90
N ASP A 579 27.96 2.52 -4.09
CA ASP A 579 27.15 2.38 -5.30
C ASP A 579 25.66 2.46 -4.93
N ILE A 580 24.95 3.43 -5.52
CA ILE A 580 23.51 3.63 -5.28
C ILE A 580 22.68 2.39 -5.64
N ARG A 581 23.12 1.63 -6.64
CA ARG A 581 22.43 0.44 -7.12
C ARG A 581 22.51 -0.69 -6.10
N GLU A 582 23.66 -0.83 -5.44
CA GLU A 582 23.85 -1.80 -4.35
C GLU A 582 23.09 -1.38 -3.08
N PHE A 583 23.01 -0.08 -2.80
CA PHE A 583 22.17 0.43 -1.72
C PHE A 583 20.70 0.09 -1.95
N HIS A 584 20.15 0.38 -3.14
CA HIS A 584 18.77 0.02 -3.47
C HIS A 584 18.53 -1.49 -3.42
N GLU A 585 19.50 -2.30 -3.85
CA GLU A 585 19.43 -3.76 -3.71
C GLU A 585 19.33 -4.19 -2.24
N ALA A 586 20.10 -3.55 -1.35
CA ALA A 586 20.01 -3.81 0.10
C ALA A 586 18.64 -3.45 0.69
N VAL A 587 18.01 -2.38 0.21
CA VAL A 587 16.69 -1.93 0.64
C VAL A 587 15.58 -2.87 0.12
N LEU A 588 15.62 -3.30 -1.14
CA LEU A 588 14.51 -3.97 -1.83
C LEU A 588 14.51 -5.50 -1.72
N ARG A 589 15.68 -6.15 -1.61
CA ARG A 589 15.83 -7.62 -1.76
C ARG A 589 15.05 -8.47 -0.74
N ASN A 590 14.57 -7.86 0.34
CA ASN A 590 13.88 -8.54 1.43
C ASN A 590 12.37 -8.25 1.47
N GLY A 591 11.85 -7.50 0.50
CA GLY A 591 10.49 -6.98 0.55
C GLY A 591 10.31 -5.95 1.67
N ALA A 592 9.05 -5.61 1.96
CA ALA A 592 8.74 -4.64 2.99
C ALA A 592 9.05 -5.17 4.39
N VAL A 593 9.87 -4.43 5.14
CA VAL A 593 10.27 -4.74 6.51
C VAL A 593 10.10 -3.52 7.43
N PRO A 594 9.96 -3.72 8.76
CA PRO A 594 10.04 -2.62 9.73
C PRO A 594 11.32 -1.78 9.56
N LEU A 595 11.25 -0.47 9.83
CA LEU A 595 12.34 0.46 9.62
C LEU A 595 13.59 0.13 10.45
N ASN A 596 13.42 -0.43 11.65
CA ASN A 596 14.53 -0.95 12.45
C ASN A 596 15.24 -2.14 11.76
N VAL A 597 14.48 -3.00 11.08
CA VAL A 597 15.04 -4.12 10.31
C VAL A 597 15.69 -3.63 9.01
N LEU A 598 15.15 -2.58 8.38
CA LEU A 598 15.78 -1.93 7.24
C LEU A 598 17.17 -1.39 7.59
N GLU A 599 17.30 -0.71 8.73
CA GLU A 599 18.59 -0.21 9.24
C GLU A 599 19.61 -1.35 9.39
N GLU A 600 19.22 -2.46 10.01
CA GLU A 600 20.09 -3.65 10.13
C GLU A 600 20.53 -4.21 8.76
N GLN A 601 19.64 -4.20 7.76
CA GLN A 601 19.97 -4.67 6.40
C GLN A 601 20.99 -3.78 5.70
N VAL A 602 20.91 -2.46 5.90
CA VAL A 602 21.88 -1.51 5.37
C VAL A 602 23.21 -1.64 6.11
N ASP A 603 23.20 -1.84 7.42
CA ASP A 603 24.43 -2.08 8.20
C ASP A 603 25.15 -3.36 7.78
N ALA A 604 24.40 -4.43 7.52
CA ALA A 604 24.95 -5.67 6.98
C ALA A 604 25.55 -5.46 5.58
N TYR A 605 24.92 -4.64 4.74
CA TYR A 605 25.45 -4.25 3.43
C TYR A 605 26.79 -3.49 3.57
N ILE A 606 26.84 -2.44 4.39
CA ILE A 606 28.06 -1.65 4.62
C ILE A 606 29.20 -2.55 5.13
N THR A 607 28.91 -3.41 6.10
CA THR A 607 29.89 -4.32 6.68
C THR A 607 30.45 -5.28 5.63
N ARG A 608 29.58 -5.91 4.84
CA ARG A 608 29.98 -6.82 3.75
C ARG A 608 30.84 -6.13 2.71
N LYS A 609 30.44 -4.93 2.27
CA LYS A 609 31.16 -4.16 1.25
C LYS A 609 32.56 -3.78 1.72
N ARG A 610 32.69 -3.32 2.97
CA ARG A 610 34.00 -3.02 3.59
C ARG A 610 34.90 -4.25 3.72
N ALA A 611 34.33 -5.41 4.08
CA ALA A 611 35.09 -6.65 4.17
C ALA A 611 35.65 -7.09 2.80
N ILE A 612 34.86 -6.92 1.73
CA ILE A 612 35.32 -7.18 0.35
C ILE A 612 36.45 -6.22 -0.03
N ALA A 613 36.29 -4.91 0.23
CA ALA A 613 37.32 -3.91 -0.07
C ALA A 613 38.64 -4.13 0.72
N ALA A 614 38.54 -4.67 1.94
CA ALA A 614 39.70 -4.99 2.77
C ALA A 614 40.41 -6.30 2.40
N SER A 615 39.80 -7.15 1.56
CA SER A 615 40.36 -8.46 1.21
C SER A 615 41.55 -8.33 0.24
N PRO A 616 42.66 -9.06 0.47
CA PRO A 616 43.94 -8.85 -0.24
C PRO A 616 43.91 -9.10 -1.76
N GLU A 617 42.86 -9.72 -2.30
CA GLU A 617 42.68 -9.95 -3.74
C GLU A 617 42.20 -8.71 -4.52
N ALA A 618 41.74 -7.65 -3.82
CA ALA A 618 41.24 -6.42 -4.45
C ALA A 618 42.33 -5.37 -4.74
N LYS A 619 43.59 -5.59 -4.34
CA LYS A 619 44.69 -4.70 -4.72
C LYS A 619 45.27 -5.13 -6.07
N PRO A 620 45.19 -4.30 -7.13
CA PRO A 620 45.94 -4.59 -8.34
C PRO A 620 47.42 -4.66 -7.97
N ALA A 621 48.10 -5.74 -8.37
CA ALA A 621 49.55 -5.80 -8.36
C ALA A 621 50.06 -4.59 -9.14
N GLY A 622 50.87 -3.77 -8.47
CA GLY A 622 51.23 -2.41 -8.90
C GLY A 622 52.07 -2.31 -10.16
#